data_AF-A0A2N0WMZ2-F1
#
_entry.id   AF-A0A2N0WMZ2-F1
#
_cell.length_a   1.000
_cell.length_b   1.000
_cell.length_c   1.000
_cell.angle_alpha   90.00
_cell.angle_beta   90.00
_cell.angle_gamma   90.00
#
_symmetry.space_group_name_H-M   'P 1'
#
loop_
_entity.id
_entity.type
_entity.pdbx_description
1 polymer ?
#
loop_
_entity_poly.entity_id
_entity_poly.type
_entity_poly.pdbx_seq_one_letter_code
_entity_poly.pdbx_strand_id
1 'polypeptide(L)'
;MVSTKPRIVTSALARSKQSRESLMPSKCYIKPKYQPDLLALHRACSLNYLSLLKLLPNLDCGGYFFFHLDNACYQIHVIEQTQYTSVVSIETIANKISCGESVNELTPQIKVRLYHDAQMAEVLASRQIRYFKSSYDYPNRLMQQPDEKYQINKYLSEWLKHCCNDGRVMRINQGAS
;
A
#
# COMPACT_ATOMS: atom_id res chain seq x y z
N MET A 1 13.08 15.71 -93.30
CA MET A 1 13.94 16.29 -92.26
C MET A 1 13.07 17.00 -91.24
N VAL A 2 13.24 16.65 -89.95
CA VAL A 2 12.89 17.39 -88.72
C VAL A 2 11.39 17.66 -88.48
N SER A 3 10.74 16.87 -87.60
CA SER A 3 10.43 17.21 -86.19
C SER A 3 9.53 18.45 -86.08
N THR A 4 8.34 18.39 -85.48
CA THR A 4 8.21 18.45 -84.01
C THR A 4 6.77 18.10 -83.58
N LYS A 5 6.63 17.22 -82.57
CA LYS A 5 5.37 16.94 -81.86
C LYS A 5 5.14 17.97 -80.75
N PRO A 6 3.89 18.36 -80.42
CA PRO A 6 3.58 18.93 -79.13
C PRO A 6 3.24 17.83 -78.09
N ARG A 7 3.66 18.12 -76.86
CA ARG A 7 3.60 17.28 -75.65
C ARG A 7 2.65 17.96 -74.67
N ILE A 8 1.57 17.31 -74.24
CA ILE A 8 0.99 17.58 -72.91
C ILE A 8 0.55 16.26 -72.26
N VAL A 9 1.07 16.15 -71.05
CA VAL A 9 0.91 15.20 -69.93
C VAL A 9 -0.53 14.83 -69.55
N THR A 10 -0.75 13.57 -69.13
CA THR A 10 -1.27 13.27 -67.77
C THR A 10 -1.11 11.80 -67.40
N SER A 11 -0.43 11.54 -66.29
CA SER A 11 -0.32 10.27 -65.59
C SER A 11 -1.58 9.98 -64.78
N ALA A 12 -2.19 8.81 -64.97
CA ALA A 12 -3.28 8.33 -64.11
C ALA A 12 -2.96 6.92 -63.59
N LEU A 13 -2.33 6.95 -62.42
CA LEU A 13 -2.39 6.06 -61.28
C LEU A 13 -3.05 4.67 -61.46
N ALA A 14 -2.24 3.65 -61.15
CA ALA A 14 -2.63 2.26 -60.96
C ALA A 14 -3.82 2.10 -59.99
N ARG A 15 -4.84 1.35 -60.38
CA ARG A 15 -5.92 0.91 -59.49
C ARG A 15 -5.36 -0.18 -58.57
N SER A 16 -5.08 0.18 -57.32
CA SER A 16 -4.80 -0.76 -56.26
C SER A 16 -6.05 -1.60 -55.97
N LYS A 17 -5.87 -2.91 -55.89
CA LYS A 17 -6.87 -3.85 -55.41
C LYS A 17 -7.17 -3.48 -53.94
N GLN A 18 -8.35 -2.94 -53.70
CA GLN A 18 -8.86 -2.68 -52.36
C GLN A 18 -9.09 -4.02 -51.67
N SER A 19 -8.07 -4.44 -50.92
CA SER A 19 -8.14 -5.60 -50.05
C SER A 19 -9.18 -5.31 -48.98
N ARG A 20 -10.19 -6.19 -48.89
CA ARG A 20 -11.17 -6.22 -47.82
C ARG A 20 -10.43 -6.47 -46.50
N GLU A 21 -10.04 -5.40 -45.82
CA GLU A 21 -9.63 -5.45 -44.43
C GLU A 21 -10.90 -5.54 -43.60
N SER A 22 -11.32 -6.78 -43.34
CA SER A 22 -12.36 -7.10 -42.38
C SER A 22 -11.92 -6.54 -41.03
N LEU A 23 -12.54 -5.43 -40.62
CA LEU A 23 -12.46 -4.90 -39.26
C LEU A 23 -12.96 -5.99 -38.31
N MET A 24 -12.02 -6.75 -37.76
CA MET A 24 -12.28 -7.65 -36.64
C MET A 24 -12.70 -6.77 -35.45
N PRO A 25 -13.82 -7.08 -34.78
CA PRO A 25 -14.19 -6.32 -33.59
C PRO A 25 -13.10 -6.50 -32.54
N SER A 26 -12.55 -5.37 -32.08
CA SER A 26 -11.61 -5.32 -30.97
C SER A 26 -12.19 -6.12 -29.80
N LYS A 27 -11.57 -7.26 -29.49
CA LYS A 27 -11.99 -8.08 -28.36
C LYS A 27 -11.72 -7.27 -27.09
N CYS A 28 -12.73 -6.58 -26.58
CA CYS A 28 -12.63 -5.83 -25.33
C CYS A 28 -12.35 -6.84 -24.21
N TYR A 29 -11.10 -6.92 -23.77
CA TYR A 29 -10.71 -7.76 -22.65
C TYR A 29 -11.26 -7.12 -21.38
N ILE A 30 -12.45 -7.54 -20.95
CA ILE A 30 -13.01 -7.14 -19.66
C ILE A 30 -12.09 -7.76 -18.61
N LYS A 31 -11.29 -6.93 -17.93
CA LYS A 31 -10.46 -7.39 -16.82
C LYS A 31 -11.38 -8.05 -15.77
N PRO A 32 -11.06 -9.27 -15.31
CA PRO A 32 -11.88 -9.93 -14.31
C PRO A 32 -11.98 -9.06 -13.06
N LYS A 33 -13.17 -9.02 -12.45
CA LYS A 33 -13.40 -8.30 -11.20
C LYS A 33 -12.48 -8.88 -10.12
N TYR A 34 -11.74 -8.02 -9.42
CA TYR A 34 -10.85 -8.44 -8.34
C TYR A 34 -11.64 -9.23 -7.29
N GLN A 35 -11.12 -10.41 -6.94
CA GLN A 35 -11.63 -11.24 -5.86
C GLN A 35 -10.59 -11.24 -4.74
N PRO A 36 -10.92 -10.72 -3.54
CA PRO A 36 -9.98 -10.68 -2.43
C PRO A 36 -9.65 -12.08 -1.93
N ASP A 37 -8.35 -12.40 -1.83
CA ASP A 37 -7.89 -13.62 -1.16
C ASP A 37 -7.96 -13.43 0.36
N LEU A 38 -9.11 -13.83 0.92
CA LEU A 38 -9.37 -13.72 2.35
C LEU A 38 -8.42 -14.58 3.19
N LEU A 39 -7.95 -15.70 2.66
CA LEU A 39 -7.03 -16.58 3.38
C LEU A 39 -5.64 -15.96 3.47
N ALA A 40 -5.17 -15.35 2.39
CA ALA A 40 -3.91 -14.60 2.42
C ALA A 40 -3.97 -13.41 3.39
N LEU A 41 -5.08 -12.67 3.40
CA LEU A 41 -5.29 -11.58 4.35
C LEU A 41 -5.28 -12.09 5.80
N HIS A 42 -6.02 -13.16 6.10
CA HIS A 42 -6.09 -13.74 7.43
C HIS A 42 -4.71 -14.18 7.93
N ARG A 43 -3.93 -14.85 7.08
CA ARG A 43 -2.54 -15.25 7.40
C ARG A 43 -1.66 -14.03 7.71
N ALA A 44 -1.75 -12.97 6.92
CA ALA A 44 -1.00 -11.74 7.19
C ALA A 44 -1.38 -11.15 8.56
N CYS A 45 -2.67 -11.08 8.88
CA CYS A 45 -3.14 -10.56 10.16
C CYS A 45 -2.68 -11.41 11.35
N SER A 46 -2.71 -12.75 11.26
CA SER A 46 -2.21 -13.63 12.32
C SER A 46 -0.69 -13.48 12.51
N LEU A 47 0.08 -13.35 11.43
CA LEU A 47 1.53 -13.13 11.51
C LEU A 47 1.87 -11.75 12.10
N ASN A 48 1.08 -10.73 11.78
CA ASN A 48 1.23 -9.39 12.35
C ASN A 48 1.01 -9.42 13.85
N TYR A 49 -0.01 -10.14 14.32
CA TYR A 49 -0.30 -10.29 15.74
C TYR A 49 0.89 -10.90 16.49
N LEU A 50 1.40 -12.04 16.02
CA LEU A 50 2.52 -12.71 16.65
C LEU A 50 3.80 -11.86 16.64
N SER A 51 4.06 -11.13 15.55
CA SER A 51 5.23 -10.25 15.46
C SER A 51 5.11 -9.07 16.42
N LEU A 52 3.93 -8.47 16.54
CA LEU A 52 3.68 -7.39 17.50
C LEU A 52 3.84 -7.85 18.94
N LEU A 53 3.31 -9.02 19.32
CA LEU A 53 3.50 -9.56 20.66
C LEU A 53 4.98 -9.81 20.99
N LYS A 54 5.77 -10.24 20.01
CA LYS A 54 7.23 -10.42 20.18
C LYS A 54 7.95 -9.09 20.37
N LEU A 55 7.58 -8.06 19.61
CA LEU A 55 8.21 -6.74 19.69
C LEU A 55 7.78 -5.96 20.93
N LEU A 56 6.57 -6.19 21.43
CA LEU A 56 5.94 -5.45 22.53
C LEU A 56 5.67 -6.39 23.72
N PRO A 57 6.71 -6.86 24.43
CA PRO A 57 6.56 -7.95 25.41
C PRO A 57 5.72 -7.62 26.66
N ASN A 58 5.19 -6.41 26.82
CA ASN A 58 4.17 -6.07 27.82
C ASN A 58 3.39 -4.87 27.26
N LEU A 59 2.20 -5.13 26.71
CA LEU A 59 1.28 -4.10 26.25
C LEU A 59 0.61 -3.49 27.48
N ASP A 60 1.07 -2.30 27.86
CA ASP A 60 0.41 -1.45 28.86
C ASP A 60 -0.13 -0.21 28.15
N CYS A 61 -1.36 0.18 28.46
CA CYS A 61 -1.97 1.39 27.90
C CYS A 61 -1.12 2.62 28.23
N GLY A 62 -0.86 3.47 27.22
CA GLY A 62 0.03 4.63 27.36
C GLY A 62 1.52 4.32 27.28
N GLY A 63 1.90 3.05 27.11
CA GLY A 63 3.29 2.64 26.89
C GLY A 63 3.83 3.13 25.55
N TYR A 64 5.08 3.59 25.56
CA TYR A 64 5.82 3.98 24.35
C TYR A 64 7.01 3.05 24.13
N PHE A 65 7.16 2.62 22.88
CA PHE A 65 8.28 1.81 22.42
C PHE A 65 8.97 2.53 21.28
N PHE A 66 10.29 2.61 21.34
CA PHE A 66 11.08 3.26 20.30
C PHE A 66 11.93 2.22 19.59
N PHE A 67 11.91 2.25 18.26
CA PHE A 67 12.65 1.32 17.42
C PHE A 67 13.57 2.12 16.52
N HIS A 68 14.84 1.73 16.49
CA HIS A 68 15.77 2.23 15.49
C HIS A 68 15.94 1.16 14.41
N LEU A 69 15.68 1.56 13.16
CA LEU A 69 15.76 0.69 12.00
C LEU A 69 16.45 1.45 10.87
N ASP A 70 17.62 0.94 10.47
CA ASP A 70 18.51 1.56 9.49
C ASP A 70 18.85 3.03 9.82
N ASN A 71 18.18 3.97 9.16
CA ASN A 71 18.38 5.42 9.31
C ASN A 71 17.11 6.14 9.82
N ALA A 72 16.13 5.39 10.32
CA ALA A 72 14.85 5.90 10.81
C ALA A 72 14.58 5.47 12.26
N CYS A 73 13.92 6.36 12.99
CA CYS A 73 13.40 6.10 14.33
C CYS A 73 11.88 6.04 14.27
N TYR A 74 11.33 4.93 14.75
CA TYR A 74 9.91 4.68 14.85
C TYR A 74 9.47 4.70 16.31
N GLN A 75 8.24 5.17 16.54
CA GLN A 75 7.54 5.10 17.80
C GLN A 75 6.36 4.17 17.65
N ILE A 76 6.16 3.31 18.63
CA ILE A 76 4.90 2.60 18.82
C ILE A 76 4.30 3.09 20.13
N HIS A 77 3.07 3.57 20.07
CA HIS A 77 2.31 4.03 21.23
C HIS A 77 1.06 3.16 21.39
N VAL A 78 0.84 2.63 22.59
CA VAL A 78 -0.38 1.88 22.92
C VAL A 78 -1.48 2.87 23.28
N ILE A 79 -2.42 3.10 22.36
CA ILE A 79 -3.50 4.09 22.49
C ILE A 79 -4.60 3.59 23.43
N GLU A 80 -5.02 2.34 23.23
CA GLU A 80 -6.16 1.75 23.92
C GLU A 80 -5.86 0.29 24.21
N GLN A 81 -6.29 -0.18 25.37
CA GLN A 81 -6.22 -1.57 25.74
C GLN A 81 -7.50 -1.96 26.49
N THR A 82 -8.18 -2.96 25.96
CA THR A 82 -9.34 -3.60 26.59
C THR A 82 -9.02 -5.07 26.85
N GLN A 83 -9.96 -5.81 27.44
CA GLN A 83 -9.79 -7.24 27.67
C GLN A 83 -9.54 -8.04 26.38
N TYR A 84 -10.17 -7.64 25.27
CA TYR A 84 -10.17 -8.42 24.03
C TYR A 84 -9.47 -7.71 22.88
N THR A 85 -9.24 -6.40 22.97
CA THR A 85 -8.63 -5.64 21.89
C THR A 85 -7.63 -4.62 22.39
N SER A 86 -6.53 -4.45 21.66
CA SER A 86 -5.60 -3.35 21.85
C SER A 86 -5.47 -2.53 20.58
N VAL A 87 -5.23 -1.23 20.69
CA VAL A 87 -4.97 -0.34 19.55
C VAL A 87 -3.61 0.31 19.74
N VAL A 88 -2.75 0.20 18.74
CA VAL A 88 -1.42 0.79 18.71
C VAL A 88 -1.27 1.76 17.55
N SER A 89 -0.58 2.88 17.78
CA SER A 89 -0.12 3.82 16.75
C SER A 89 1.33 3.53 16.43
N ILE A 90 1.69 3.50 15.15
CA ILE A 90 3.06 3.40 14.67
C ILE A 90 3.36 4.66 13.88
N GLU A 91 4.39 5.40 14.31
CA GLU A 91 4.75 6.70 13.77
C GLU A 91 6.26 6.80 13.53
N THR A 92 6.66 7.52 12.48
CA THR A 92 8.08 7.84 12.24
C THR A 92 8.40 9.17 12.88
N ILE A 93 9.32 9.19 13.86
CA ILE A 93 9.72 10.41 14.57
C ILE A 93 10.85 11.13 13.82
N ALA A 94 11.83 10.38 13.33
CA ALA A 94 13.00 10.94 12.67
C ALA A 94 13.42 10.05 11.51
N ASN A 95 13.68 10.67 10.37
CA ASN A 95 14.30 10.04 9.22
C ASN A 95 15.41 11.00 8.73
N LYS A 96 16.61 10.48 8.51
CA LYS A 96 17.77 11.27 8.02
C LYS A 96 17.48 12.05 6.73
N ILE A 97 16.46 11.66 5.97
CA ILE A 97 16.12 12.22 4.65
C ILE A 97 15.30 13.52 4.76
N SER A 98 14.70 13.83 5.92
CA SER A 98 13.70 14.90 6.02
C SER A 98 14.14 16.07 6.90
N CYS A 99 15.05 16.89 6.38
CA CYS A 99 15.44 18.18 6.95
C CYS A 99 14.65 19.33 6.28
N GLY A 100 13.45 19.66 6.79
CA GLY A 100 12.70 20.86 6.38
C GLY A 100 11.35 21.01 7.10
N GLU A 101 10.92 22.22 7.45
CA GLU A 101 9.82 22.54 8.38
C GLU A 101 8.42 21.95 8.08
N SER A 102 8.22 21.29 6.94
CA SER A 102 6.97 20.63 6.54
C SER A 102 6.95 19.10 6.79
N VAL A 103 7.86 18.56 7.61
CA VAL A 103 8.00 17.09 7.82
C VAL A 103 6.75 16.44 8.40
N ASN A 104 6.01 17.16 9.25
CA ASN A 104 4.95 16.56 10.05
C ASN A 104 3.79 16.03 9.21
N GLU A 105 3.54 16.53 8.00
CA GLU A 105 2.43 16.08 7.15
C GLU A 105 2.77 14.81 6.34
N LEU A 106 4.06 14.56 6.08
CA LEU A 106 4.53 13.50 5.18
C LEU A 106 5.01 12.23 5.91
N THR A 107 5.09 12.22 7.25
CA THR A 107 5.55 11.04 7.97
C THR A 107 4.49 9.93 7.98
N PRO A 108 4.83 8.68 7.66
CA PRO A 108 3.86 7.61 7.69
C PRO A 108 3.39 7.37 9.14
N GLN A 109 2.07 7.37 9.32
CA GLN A 109 1.40 7.01 10.58
C GLN A 109 0.40 5.90 10.27
N ILE A 110 0.46 4.81 11.02
CA ILE A 110 -0.40 3.63 10.87
C ILE A 110 -1.02 3.30 12.22
N LYS A 111 -2.33 3.10 12.25
CA LYS A 111 -3.05 2.58 13.43
C LYS A 111 -3.39 1.12 13.22
N VAL A 112 -2.99 0.28 14.18
CA VAL A 112 -3.19 -1.16 14.13
C VAL A 112 -4.04 -1.58 15.32
N ARG A 113 -5.05 -2.42 15.07
CA ARG A 113 -5.84 -3.06 16.12
C ARG A 113 -5.46 -4.51 16.24
N LEU A 114 -5.19 -4.95 17.45
CA LEU A 114 -4.96 -6.33 17.84
C LEU A 114 -6.25 -6.87 18.45
N TYR A 115 -6.71 -8.00 17.93
CA TYR A 115 -7.80 -8.81 18.46
C TYR A 115 -7.15 -10.00 19.18
N HIS A 116 -7.27 -10.04 20.51
CA HIS A 116 -6.61 -11.05 21.34
C HIS A 116 -7.34 -12.40 21.32
N ASP A 117 -8.65 -12.37 21.14
CA ASP A 117 -9.52 -13.52 20.97
C ASP A 117 -9.29 -14.24 19.63
N ALA A 118 -9.26 -13.48 18.54
CA ALA A 118 -9.01 -14.01 17.19
C ALA A 118 -7.51 -14.19 16.89
N GLN A 119 -6.63 -13.66 17.74
CA GLN A 119 -5.17 -13.63 17.53
C GLN A 119 -4.79 -13.01 16.18
N MET A 120 -5.40 -11.86 15.88
CA MET A 120 -5.23 -11.14 14.61
C MET A 120 -4.85 -9.69 14.86
N ALA A 121 -3.97 -9.15 14.03
CA ALA A 121 -3.69 -7.71 14.01
C ALA A 121 -3.96 -7.14 12.62
N GLU A 122 -4.82 -6.14 12.55
CA GLU A 122 -5.16 -5.47 11.31
C GLU A 122 -4.89 -3.97 11.35
N VAL A 123 -4.49 -3.43 10.20
CA VAL A 123 -4.40 -1.98 10.02
C VAL A 123 -5.81 -1.40 9.92
N LEU A 124 -6.15 -0.50 10.85
CA LEU A 124 -7.41 0.25 10.87
C LEU A 124 -7.35 1.44 9.91
N ALA A 125 -6.29 2.22 10.01
CA ALA A 125 -6.15 3.51 9.36
C ALA A 125 -4.69 3.80 9.05
N SER A 126 -4.49 4.63 8.02
CA SER A 126 -3.24 5.31 7.74
C SER A 126 -3.48 6.81 7.77
N ARG A 127 -2.44 7.64 7.86
CA ARG A 127 -2.54 9.12 7.96
C ARG A 127 -3.60 9.74 7.02
N GLN A 128 -3.66 9.28 5.77
CA GLN A 128 -4.58 9.81 4.75
C GLN A 128 -5.94 9.10 4.71
N ILE A 129 -6.07 7.90 5.30
CA ILE A 129 -7.25 7.04 5.17
C ILE A 129 -7.72 6.61 6.55
N ARG A 130 -8.90 7.12 6.96
CA ARG A 130 -9.49 6.83 8.29
C ARG A 130 -9.96 5.39 8.45
N TYR A 131 -10.39 4.74 7.36
CA TYR A 131 -10.87 3.35 7.38
C TYR A 131 -10.72 2.71 5.99
N PHE A 132 -10.21 1.48 5.96
CA PHE A 132 -10.08 0.68 4.75
C PHE A 132 -11.28 -0.25 4.55
N LYS A 133 -11.93 -0.19 3.38
CA LYS A 133 -12.96 -1.16 2.99
C LYS A 133 -12.32 -2.50 2.58
N SER A 134 -13.10 -3.58 2.65
CA SER A 134 -12.67 -4.93 2.25
C SER A 134 -12.34 -5.04 0.76
N SER A 135 -13.08 -4.32 -0.08
CA SER A 135 -12.80 -4.15 -1.51
C SER A 135 -13.38 -2.83 -1.98
N TYR A 136 -12.68 -2.16 -2.89
CA TYR A 136 -13.18 -0.98 -3.60
C TYR A 136 -13.53 -1.37 -5.04
N ASP A 137 -14.65 -0.85 -5.56
CA ASP A 137 -14.90 -0.93 -7.01
C ASP A 137 -13.95 0.05 -7.72
N TYR A 138 -13.38 -0.39 -8.84
CA TYR A 138 -12.51 0.42 -9.66
C TYR A 138 -13.12 0.57 -11.06
N PRO A 139 -13.10 1.79 -11.66
CA PRO A 139 -12.52 3.03 -11.13
C PRO A 139 -13.46 3.74 -10.13
N ASN A 140 -12.91 4.26 -9.02
CA ASN A 140 -13.62 5.14 -8.10
C ASN A 140 -13.02 6.56 -8.11
N ARG A 141 -13.78 7.56 -7.65
CA ARG A 141 -13.36 8.99 -7.66
C ARG A 141 -12.09 9.27 -6.85
N LEU A 142 -11.81 8.42 -5.86
CA LEU A 142 -10.64 8.51 -4.99
C LEU A 142 -9.45 7.69 -5.52
N MET A 143 -9.61 7.06 -6.69
CA MET A 143 -8.63 6.16 -7.34
C MET A 143 -8.11 5.03 -6.44
N GLN A 144 -8.91 4.61 -5.45
CA GLN A 144 -8.54 3.55 -4.52
C GLN A 144 -8.47 2.20 -5.21
N GLN A 145 -7.42 1.43 -4.94
CA GLN A 145 -7.26 0.10 -5.51
C GLN A 145 -8.16 -0.92 -4.81
N PRO A 146 -8.65 -1.95 -5.52
CA PRO A 146 -9.51 -2.98 -4.91
C PRO A 146 -8.87 -3.74 -3.75
N ASP A 147 -7.54 -3.87 -3.73
CA ASP A 147 -6.76 -4.71 -2.80
C ASP A 147 -6.02 -3.92 -1.71
N GLU A 148 -6.33 -2.63 -1.54
CA GLU A 148 -5.65 -1.74 -0.58
C GLU A 148 -5.56 -2.33 0.84
N LYS A 149 -6.64 -2.95 1.34
CA LYS A 149 -6.66 -3.57 2.67
C LYS A 149 -5.64 -4.70 2.77
N TYR A 150 -5.46 -5.50 1.73
CA TYR A 150 -4.46 -6.55 1.72
C TYR A 150 -3.05 -5.98 1.64
N GLN A 151 -2.82 -5.02 0.73
CA GLN A 151 -1.51 -4.39 0.55
C GLN A 151 -1.01 -3.75 1.85
N ILE A 152 -1.86 -3.02 2.58
CA ILE A 152 -1.45 -2.33 3.81
C ILE A 152 -1.15 -3.32 4.95
N ASN A 153 -1.90 -4.42 5.06
CA ASN A 153 -1.61 -5.45 6.07
C ASN A 153 -0.35 -6.24 5.74
N LYS A 154 -0.10 -6.49 4.45
CA LYS A 154 1.15 -7.09 3.97
C LYS A 154 2.36 -6.18 4.22
N TYR A 155 2.21 -4.87 3.96
CA TYR A 155 3.23 -3.87 4.28
C TYR A 155 3.59 -3.91 5.77
N LEU A 156 2.58 -3.94 6.65
CA LEU A 156 2.81 -4.09 8.08
C LEU A 156 3.56 -5.39 8.40
N SER A 157 3.24 -6.50 7.74
CA SER A 157 3.97 -7.77 7.93
C SER A 157 5.44 -7.65 7.58
N GLU A 158 5.76 -7.01 6.46
CA GLU A 158 7.15 -6.82 6.02
C GLU A 158 7.90 -5.90 6.97
N TRP A 159 7.26 -4.80 7.39
CA TRP A 159 7.83 -3.87 8.37
C TRP A 159 8.11 -4.55 9.72
N LEU A 160 7.15 -5.30 10.26
CA LEU A 160 7.31 -6.01 11.53
C LEU A 160 8.41 -7.08 11.45
N LYS A 161 8.51 -7.80 10.33
CA LYS A 161 9.62 -8.76 10.10
C LYS A 161 10.97 -8.05 10.10
N HIS A 162 11.06 -6.91 9.43
CA HIS A 162 12.28 -6.09 9.42
C HIS A 162 12.64 -5.63 10.84
N CYS A 163 11.66 -5.15 11.62
CA CYS A 163 11.86 -4.80 13.02
C CYS A 163 12.30 -5.97 13.91
N CYS A 164 11.76 -7.17 13.69
CA CYS A 164 12.16 -8.36 14.45
C CYS A 164 13.59 -8.82 14.15
N ASN A 165 14.07 -8.61 12.92
CA ASN A 165 15.39 -9.06 12.49
C ASN A 165 16.48 -8.03 12.83
N ASP A 166 16.24 -6.75 12.52
CA ASP A 166 17.26 -5.71 12.53
C ASP A 166 16.96 -4.58 13.54
N GLY A 167 15.76 -4.56 14.13
CA GLY A 167 15.32 -3.50 15.02
C GLY A 167 16.03 -3.54 16.39
N ARG A 168 16.65 -2.43 16.77
CA ARG A 168 17.11 -2.23 18.15
C ARG A 168 15.99 -1.57 18.95
N VAL A 169 15.39 -2.33 19.88
CA VAL A 169 14.29 -1.87 20.73
C VAL A 169 14.83 -1.08 21.91
N MET A 170 14.40 0.18 22.04
CA MET A 170 14.68 1.02 23.20
C MET A 170 13.38 1.21 23.98
N ARG A 171 13.35 0.71 25.22
CA ARG A 171 12.22 0.87 26.12
C ARG A 171 12.49 2.09 27.01
N ILE A 172 11.70 3.14 26.85
CA ILE A 172 11.68 4.24 27.81
C ILE A 172 10.55 3.92 28.78
N ASN A 173 10.89 3.33 29.93
CA ASN A 173 9.96 3.32 31.05
C ASN A 173 9.81 4.80 31.45
N GLN A 174 8.64 5.39 31.21
CA GLN A 174 8.33 6.67 31.83
C GLN A 174 8.41 6.44 33.34
N GLY A 175 9.40 7.05 33.98
CA GLY A 175 9.65 6.90 35.40
C GLY A 175 8.36 7.19 36.17
N ALA A 176 8.03 6.28 37.08
CA ALA A 176 7.08 6.53 38.14
C ALA A 176 7.34 7.93 38.73
N SER A 177 6.30 8.76 38.76
CA SER A 177 6.20 9.94 39.63
C SER A 177 4.94 9.77 40.46
#